data_AF-A0A1B6DIS3-F1
#
_entry.id   AF-A0A1B6DIS3-F1
#
_cell.length_a   1.000
_cell.length_b   1.000
_cell.length_c   1.000
_cell.angle_alpha   90.00
_cell.angle_beta   90.00
_cell.angle_gamma   90.00
#
_symmetry.space_group_name_H-M   'P 1'
#
loop_
_entity.id
_entity.type
_entity.pdbx_description
1 polymer ?
#
loop_
_entity_poly.entity_id
_entity_poly.type
_entity_poly.pdbx_seq_one_letter_code
_entity_poly.pdbx_strand_id
1 'polypeptide(L)'
;QEINMERFNYFDSELLQEENKKVTRRCFLHDLARELVMLHLQTRIATSGMRRNIQTLIQDILQVPPPPLQRNEPARKQRCAFCPRNKDRKTKNVCTNCSRAICE
;
A
#
# COMPACT_ATOMS: atom_id res chain seq x y z
N GLN A 1 -3.42 6.96 -15.86
CA GLN A 1 -2.94 7.85 -14.78
C GLN A 1 -1.43 7.91 -14.94
N GLU A 2 -0.92 9.00 -15.49
CA GLU A 2 0.52 9.21 -15.66
C GLU A 2 1.15 9.32 -14.27
N ILE A 3 2.05 8.39 -13.97
CA ILE A 3 2.80 8.38 -12.72
C ILE A 3 3.83 9.49 -12.85
N ASN A 4 3.59 10.61 -12.15
CA ASN A 4 4.42 11.79 -12.21
C ASN A 4 5.78 11.48 -11.54
N MET A 5 6.79 11.13 -12.36
CA MET A 5 8.15 10.76 -11.90
C MET A 5 8.85 11.91 -11.16
N GLU A 6 8.42 13.15 -11.35
CA GLU A 6 9.11 14.32 -10.79
C GLU A 6 9.01 14.43 -9.27
N ARG A 7 7.97 13.84 -8.66
CA ARG A 7 7.80 13.86 -7.19
C ARG A 7 8.65 12.83 -6.46
N PHE A 8 9.18 11.84 -7.20
CA PHE A 8 9.96 10.73 -6.65
C PHE A 8 11.40 11.14 -6.30
N ASN A 9 11.92 12.14 -7.02
CA ASN A 9 13.25 12.70 -6.82
C ASN A 9 13.33 13.69 -5.65
N TYR A 10 12.20 14.08 -5.05
CA TYR A 10 12.18 15.12 -4.02
C TYR A 10 12.79 14.69 -2.69
N PHE A 11 12.91 13.37 -2.44
CA PHE A 11 13.62 12.87 -1.25
C PHE A 11 15.11 12.58 -1.50
N ASP A 12 15.54 12.58 -2.77
CA ASP A 12 16.93 12.28 -3.18
C ASP A 12 17.69 13.50 -3.73
N SER A 13 17.02 14.61 -4.05
CA SER A 13 17.70 15.80 -4.58
C SER A 13 18.53 16.56 -3.54
N GLU A 14 18.43 16.23 -2.25
CA GLU A 14 19.25 16.85 -1.20
C GLU A 14 20.59 16.11 -0.98
N LEU A 15 20.80 14.96 -1.63
CA LEU A 15 22.03 14.16 -1.46
C LEU A 15 23.00 14.23 -2.64
N LEU A 16 22.61 14.81 -3.77
CA LEU A 16 23.49 14.96 -4.96
C LEU A 16 24.15 16.35 -5.08
N GLN A 17 24.03 17.21 -4.05
CA GLN A 17 24.59 18.57 -4.10
C GLN A 17 25.76 18.85 -3.15
N GLU A 18 26.38 17.85 -2.53
CA GLU A 18 27.62 18.09 -1.79
C GLU A 18 28.66 17.02 -2.12
N GLU A 19 29.68 17.41 -2.88
CA GLU A 19 30.84 16.59 -3.30
C GLU A 19 31.70 16.04 -2.13
N ASN A 20 31.17 15.99 -0.90
CA ASN A 20 31.90 15.57 0.30
C ASN A 20 31.07 14.93 1.41
N LYS A 21 29.80 14.53 1.19
CA LYS A 21 29.10 13.69 2.18
C LYS A 21 29.55 12.23 2.01
N LYS A 22 30.33 11.73 2.97
CA LYS A 22 30.71 10.30 3.02
C LYS A 22 29.44 9.45 3.08
N VAL A 23 29.06 8.84 1.96
CA VAL A 23 27.95 7.88 1.91
C VAL A 23 28.33 6.72 2.82
N THR A 24 27.57 6.56 3.90
CA THR A 24 27.78 5.41 4.77
C THR A 24 27.32 4.15 4.06
N ARG A 25 27.95 3.00 4.34
CA ARG A 25 27.49 1.70 3.84
C ARG A 25 25.99 1.47 4.10
N ARG A 26 25.47 1.99 5.21
CA ARG A 26 24.04 1.89 5.57
C ARG A 26 23.16 2.63 4.56
N CYS A 27 23.52 3.87 4.19
CA CYS A 27 22.79 4.65 3.19
C CYS A 27 22.79 3.91 1.85
N PHE A 28 23.97 3.52 1.37
CA PHE A 28 24.12 2.78 0.12
C PHE A 28 23.24 1.52 0.05
N LEU A 29 23.26 0.68 1.10
CA LEU A 29 22.46 -0.54 1.13
C LEU A 29 20.95 -0.27 1.21
N HIS A 30 20.56 0.80 1.90
CA HIS A 30 19.17 1.22 1.96
C HIS A 30 18.68 1.65 0.56
N ASP A 31 19.48 2.44 -0.15
CA ASP A 31 19.11 2.97 -1.47
C ASP A 31 19.11 1.85 -2.52
N LEU A 32 20.11 0.97 -2.50
CA LEU A 32 20.13 -0.23 -3.34
C LEU A 32 18.88 -1.10 -3.10
N ALA A 33 18.53 -1.36 -1.84
CA ALA A 33 17.35 -2.15 -1.51
C ALA A 33 16.06 -1.47 -2.01
N ARG A 34 15.97 -0.14 -1.92
CA ARG A 34 14.85 0.64 -2.45
C ARG A 34 14.76 0.46 -3.96
N GLU A 35 15.83 0.74 -4.70
CA GLU A 35 15.87 0.66 -6.16
C GLU A 35 15.46 -0.71 -6.70
N LEU A 36 16.00 -1.78 -6.11
CA LEU A 36 15.68 -3.16 -6.50
C LEU A 36 14.20 -3.51 -6.33
N VAL A 37 13.53 -2.90 -5.35
CA VAL A 37 12.14 -3.21 -4.99
C VAL A 37 11.14 -2.28 -5.67
N MET A 38 11.53 -1.08 -6.11
CA MET A 38 10.62 -0.07 -6.68
C MET A 38 9.82 -0.57 -7.88
N LEU A 39 10.48 -1.15 -8.89
CA LEU A 39 9.80 -1.66 -10.08
C LEU A 39 8.77 -2.74 -9.73
N HIS A 40 9.11 -3.59 -8.76
CA HIS A 40 8.20 -4.63 -8.29
C HIS A 40 6.98 -4.02 -7.59
N LEU A 41 7.15 -2.96 -6.78
CA LEU A 41 6.03 -2.30 -6.10
C LEU A 41 5.08 -1.61 -7.08
N GLN A 42 5.63 -0.92 -8.08
CA GLN A 42 4.85 -0.23 -9.12
C GLN A 42 4.02 -1.19 -9.98
N THR A 43 4.52 -2.39 -10.27
CA THR A 43 3.75 -3.40 -11.00
C THR A 43 2.71 -4.05 -10.09
N ARG A 44 3.08 -4.32 -8.84
CA ARG A 44 2.21 -5.02 -7.88
C ARG A 44 1.02 -4.19 -7.43
N ILE A 45 1.14 -2.86 -7.31
CA ILE A 45 0.03 -1.98 -6.92
C ILE A 45 -1.12 -1.98 -7.94
N ALA A 46 -0.82 -2.24 -9.22
CA ALA A 46 -1.81 -2.34 -10.29
C ALA A 46 -2.56 -3.70 -10.29
N THR A 47 -2.10 -4.68 -9.52
CA THR A 47 -2.70 -6.02 -9.48
C THR A 47 -3.96 -6.05 -8.61
N SER A 48 -5.04 -6.66 -9.12
CA SER A 48 -6.29 -6.81 -8.36
C SER A 48 -6.19 -7.90 -7.28
N GLY A 49 -6.99 -7.79 -6.22
CA GLY A 49 -7.09 -8.82 -5.17
C GLY A 49 -6.04 -8.75 -4.05
N MET A 50 -5.14 -7.76 -4.07
CA MET A 50 -4.25 -7.49 -2.94
C MET A 50 -5.04 -7.09 -1.68
N ARG A 51 -4.55 -7.50 -0.51
CA ARG A 51 -5.12 -7.03 0.76
C ARG A 51 -4.89 -5.53 0.92
N ARG A 52 -5.92 -4.81 1.38
CA ARG A 52 -5.90 -3.36 1.55
C ARG A 52 -4.72 -2.86 2.37
N ASN A 53 -4.38 -3.53 3.47
CA ASN A 53 -3.26 -3.11 4.32
C ASN A 53 -1.90 -3.13 3.58
N ILE A 54 -1.69 -4.13 2.72
CA ILE A 54 -0.48 -4.19 1.89
C ILE A 54 -0.53 -3.13 0.80
N GLN A 55 -1.70 -2.92 0.20
CA GLN A 55 -1.89 -1.88 -0.82
C GLN A 55 -1.60 -0.48 -0.27
N THR A 56 -2.10 -0.16 0.92
CA THR A 56 -1.80 1.10 1.64
C THR A 56 -0.31 1.24 1.90
N LEU A 57 0.35 0.20 2.42
CA LEU A 57 1.79 0.26 2.67
C LEU A 57 2.61 0.49 1.39
N ILE A 58 2.21 -0.12 0.27
CA ILE A 58 2.87 0.12 -1.02
C ILE A 58 2.59 1.54 -1.52
N GLN A 59 1.36 2.06 -1.34
CA GLN A 59 1.02 3.45 -1.67
C GLN A 59 1.87 4.44 -0.89
N ASP A 60 2.07 4.20 0.40
CA ASP A 60 2.90 5.03 1.27
C ASP A 60 4.37 5.02 0.80
N ILE A 61 4.92 3.83 0.48
CA ILE A 61 6.29 3.71 -0.04
C ILE A 61 6.43 4.42 -1.40
N LEU A 62 5.44 4.29 -2.28
CA LEU A 62 5.44 4.89 -3.61
C LEU A 62 4.98 6.36 -3.61
N GLN A 63 4.54 6.90 -2.47
CA GLN A 63 3.94 8.24 -2.34
C GLN A 63 2.79 8.49 -3.33
N VAL A 64 2.02 7.45 -3.64
CA VAL A 64 0.87 7.52 -4.54
C VAL A 64 -0.37 7.84 -3.72
N PRO A 65 -1.17 8.87 -4.08
CA PRO A 65 -2.39 9.16 -3.35
C PRO A 65 -3.34 7.95 -3.36
N PRO A 66 -4.01 7.64 -2.25
CA PRO A 66 -4.97 6.56 -2.22
C PRO A 66 -6.06 6.82 -3.27
N PRO A 67 -6.54 5.78 -3.98
CA PRO A 67 -7.64 5.94 -4.91
C PRO A 67 -8.84 6.53 -4.16
N PRO A 68 -9.62 7.40 -4.83
CA PRO A 68 -10.81 7.96 -4.22
C PRO A 68 -11.69 6.83 -3.69
N LEU A 69 -12.16 6.97 -2.44
CA LEU A 69 -13.10 6.03 -1.84
C LEU A 69 -14.30 5.93 -2.78
N GLN A 70 -14.44 4.81 -3.50
CA GLN A 70 -15.63 4.56 -4.30
C GLN A 70 -16.83 4.57 -3.37
N ARG A 71 -17.65 5.62 -3.47
CA ARG A 71 -18.90 5.74 -2.74
C ARG A 71 -19.86 4.63 -3.22
N ASN A 72 -20.38 3.90 -2.25
CA ASN A 72 -21.67 3.21 -2.30
C ASN A 72 -21.85 2.15 -3.40
N GLU A 73 -20.91 1.21 -3.52
CA GLU A 73 -21.30 -0.12 -3.98
C GLU A 73 -22.19 -0.77 -2.90
N PRO A 74 -23.30 -1.45 -3.26
CA PRO A 74 -24.11 -2.18 -2.29
C PRO A 74 -23.20 -3.10 -1.48
N ALA A 75 -23.36 -3.12 -0.15
CA ALA A 75 -22.46 -3.81 0.77
C ALA A 75 -22.18 -5.23 0.30
N ARG A 76 -21.04 -5.42 -0.38
CA ARG A 76 -20.62 -6.72 -0.90
C ARG A 76 -20.46 -7.63 0.29
N LYS A 77 -21.01 -8.86 0.20
CA LYS A 77 -20.93 -9.82 1.30
C LYS A 77 -19.46 -9.99 1.72
N GLN A 78 -19.15 -9.63 2.95
CA GLN A 78 -17.81 -9.75 3.50
C GLN A 78 -17.66 -11.04 4.30
N ARG A 79 -16.43 -11.50 4.49
CA ARG A 79 -16.14 -12.64 5.35
C ARG A 79 -16.31 -12.22 6.81
N CYS A 80 -16.97 -13.05 7.63
CA CYS A 80 -17.07 -12.83 9.07
C CYS A 80 -15.67 -12.73 9.71
N ALA A 81 -15.46 -11.71 10.54
CA ALA A 81 -14.19 -11.43 11.20
C ALA A 81 -13.83 -12.44 12.30
N PHE A 82 -14.83 -13.14 12.85
CA PHE A 82 -14.67 -14.06 13.98
C PHE A 82 -14.58 -15.53 13.54
N CYS A 83 -15.00 -15.84 12.31
CA CYS A 83 -14.92 -17.20 11.80
C CYS A 83 -13.52 -17.52 11.28
N PRO A 84 -13.03 -18.75 11.49
CA PRO A 84 -11.76 -19.18 10.91
C PRO A 84 -11.82 -19.12 9.38
N ARG A 85 -10.66 -18.86 8.76
CA ARG A 85 -10.55 -18.56 7.32
C ARG A 85 -10.93 -19.75 6.42
N ASN A 86 -10.89 -20.97 6.92
CA ASN A 86 -11.33 -22.16 6.17
C ASN A 86 -12.86 -22.21 5.97
N LYS A 87 -13.67 -21.64 6.87
CA LYS A 87 -15.15 -21.70 6.79
C LYS A 87 -15.77 -20.72 5.79
N ASP A 88 -15.04 -19.67 5.42
CA ASP A 88 -15.47 -18.59 4.49
C ASP A 88 -16.91 -18.09 4.63
N ARG A 89 -17.40 -17.97 5.87
CA ARG A 89 -18.75 -17.46 6.13
C ARG A 89 -18.90 -16.02 5.63
N LYS A 90 -19.77 -15.81 4.65
CA LYS A 90 -20.08 -14.50 4.06
C LYS A 90 -21.30 -13.89 4.73
N THR A 91 -21.25 -12.60 5.04
CA THR A 91 -22.31 -11.86 5.73
C THR A 91 -22.43 -10.43 5.20
N LYS A 92 -23.61 -9.85 5.35
CA LYS A 92 -23.85 -8.40 5.17
C LYS A 92 -23.89 -7.66 6.51
N ASN A 93 -23.99 -8.38 7.63
CA ASN A 93 -24.13 -7.77 8.95
C ASN A 93 -22.77 -7.23 9.42
N VAL A 94 -22.79 -6.04 10.00
CA VAL A 94 -21.61 -5.36 10.53
C VAL A 94 -21.87 -4.91 11.96
N CYS A 95 -20.84 -4.99 12.81
CA CYS A 95 -20.91 -4.47 14.17
C CYS A 95 -21.08 -2.94 14.14
N THR A 96 -22.07 -2.41 14.82
CA THR A 96 -22.33 -0.95 14.90
C THR A 96 -21.22 -0.20 15.64
N ASN A 97 -20.49 -0.87 16.54
CA ASN A 97 -19.42 -0.26 17.33
C ASN A 97 -18.06 -0.27 16.60
N CYS A 98 -17.73 -1.34 15.86
CA CYS A 98 -16.39 -1.51 15.27
C CYS A 98 -16.37 -1.77 13.76
N SER A 99 -17.53 -1.77 13.08
CA SER A 99 -17.69 -1.97 11.64
C SER A 99 -17.13 -3.29 11.08
N ARG A 100 -16.83 -4.28 11.94
CA ARG A 100 -16.39 -5.62 11.52
C ARG A 100 -17.58 -6.46 11.07
N ALA A 101 -17.40 -7.21 9.99
CA ALA A 101 -18.42 -8.12 9.47
C ALA A 101 -18.65 -9.31 10.42
N ILE A 102 -19.90 -9.60 10.76
CA ILE A 102 -20.31 -10.68 11.67
C ILE A 102 -21.33 -11.59 11.01
N CYS A 103 -21.16 -12.91 11.10
CA CYS A 103 -22.24 -13.82 10.71
C CYS A 103 -23.32 -13.81 11.81
N GLU A 104 -24.53 -14.23 11.45
CA GLU A 104 -25.56 -14.60 12.43
C GLU A 104 -25.03 -15.67 13.40
#